data_AF-A0A0B1SMW0-F1
#
_entry.id   AF-A0A0B1SMW0-F1
#
_cell.length_a   1.000
_cell.length_b   1.000
_cell.length_c   1.000
_cell.angle_alpha   90.00
_cell.angle_beta   90.00
_cell.angle_gamma   90.00
#
_symmetry.space_group_name_H-M   'P 1'
#
loop_
_entity.id
_entity.type
_entity.pdbx_description
1 polymer ?
#
loop_
_entity_poly.entity_id
_entity_poly.type
_entity_poly.pdbx_seq_one_letter_code
_entity_poly.pdbx_strand_id
1 'polypeptide(L)'
;MTVSSERYNRTKSLKIMPEEVRARADEMSTVWDLGGYMEYSLIFYGYYSRETFFGETIRYRVPVAYFLSNLFVLGYSFFTILRKMASNARTSKLSSGKTEQYVFNWKTFTGWDFTIGNPETAGNVHMANVIKFREAIAEYAVNMKRKYACLQILLRILANLLVFTMLGFSVWAILAVSQIRETDTFIKQNAVSITVSFITLIFPNLFELIGKLERYHPRTALRIQLAR
;
A
#
# COMPACT_ATOMS: atom_id res chain seq x y z
N MET A 1 -34.31 -44.71 -21.74
CA MET A 1 -33.13 -44.80 -20.86
C MET A 1 -32.52 -43.41 -20.79
N THR A 2 -32.19 -42.90 -19.60
CA THR A 2 -31.65 -41.54 -19.44
C THR A 2 -30.18 -41.51 -19.86
N VAL A 3 -29.69 -40.40 -20.41
CA VAL A 3 -28.29 -40.25 -20.87
C VAL A 3 -27.28 -40.55 -19.74
N SER A 4 -27.65 -40.24 -18.50
CA SER A 4 -26.94 -40.62 -17.26
C SER A 4 -26.71 -42.12 -17.08
N SER A 5 -27.68 -42.98 -17.43
CA SER A 5 -27.56 -44.43 -17.23
C SER A 5 -26.58 -45.07 -18.21
N GLU A 6 -26.54 -44.58 -19.46
CA GLU A 6 -25.56 -45.02 -20.46
C GLU A 6 -24.13 -44.62 -20.08
N ARG A 7 -23.96 -43.40 -19.57
CA ARG A 7 -22.68 -42.89 -19.12
C ARG A 7 -22.14 -43.63 -17.89
N TYR A 8 -23.02 -43.93 -16.93
CA TYR A 8 -22.66 -44.72 -15.76
C TYR A 8 -22.11 -46.09 -16.17
N ASN A 9 -22.77 -46.77 -17.12
CA ASN A 9 -22.32 -48.06 -17.63
C ASN A 9 -20.97 -47.97 -18.35
N ARG A 10 -20.71 -46.90 -19.11
CA ARG A 10 -19.43 -46.69 -19.83
C ARG A 10 -18.26 -46.35 -18.91
N THR A 11 -18.51 -45.69 -17.79
CA THR A 11 -17.48 -45.26 -16.82
C THR A 11 -17.36 -46.18 -15.62
N LYS A 12 -18.15 -47.25 -15.57
CA LYS A 12 -18.23 -48.20 -14.46
C LYS A 12 -16.87 -48.82 -14.14
N SER A 13 -16.12 -49.21 -15.17
CA SER A 13 -14.80 -49.85 -15.02
C SER A 13 -13.73 -48.93 -14.42
N LEU A 14 -13.90 -47.61 -14.49
CA LEU A 14 -12.94 -46.64 -13.93
C LEU A 14 -13.22 -46.35 -12.45
N LYS A 15 -14.44 -46.61 -11.99
CA LYS A 15 -14.92 -46.22 -10.66
C LYS A 15 -15.09 -47.41 -9.72
N ILE A 16 -15.30 -48.59 -10.27
CA ILE A 16 -15.53 -49.81 -9.49
C ILE A 16 -14.32 -50.72 -9.69
N MET A 17 -13.65 -50.97 -8.57
CA MET A 17 -12.51 -51.89 -8.52
C MET A 17 -12.99 -53.35 -8.69
N PRO A 18 -12.36 -54.14 -9.58
CA PRO A 18 -12.59 -55.58 -9.68
C PRO A 18 -12.22 -56.30 -8.38
N GLU A 19 -12.92 -57.40 -8.06
CA GLU A 19 -12.69 -58.16 -6.83
C GLU A 19 -11.27 -58.74 -6.74
N GLU A 20 -10.67 -59.12 -7.88
CA GLU A 20 -9.29 -59.61 -7.96
C GLU A 20 -8.26 -58.54 -7.56
N VAL A 21 -8.47 -57.29 -7.99
CA VAL A 21 -7.60 -56.15 -7.65
C VAL A 21 -7.81 -55.74 -6.19
N ARG A 22 -9.04 -55.86 -5.68
CA ARG A 22 -9.38 -55.56 -4.29
C ARG A 22 -8.71 -56.52 -3.30
N ALA A 23 -8.57 -57.79 -3.66
CA ALA A 23 -7.87 -58.78 -2.83
C ALA A 23 -6.38 -58.45 -2.64
N ARG A 24 -5.75 -57.76 -3.60
CA ARG A 24 -4.33 -57.34 -3.55
C ARG A 24 -4.14 -55.86 -3.20
N ALA A 25 -5.22 -55.13 -2.96
CA ALA A 25 -5.17 -53.68 -2.76
C ALA A 25 -4.50 -53.27 -1.44
N ASP A 26 -4.46 -54.18 -0.45
CA ASP A 26 -3.79 -53.98 0.85
C ASP A 26 -2.32 -54.42 0.86
N GLU A 27 -1.82 -55.02 -0.24
CA GLU A 27 -0.42 -55.41 -0.35
C GLU A 27 0.50 -54.18 -0.41
N MET A 28 1.59 -54.19 0.37
CA MET A 28 2.51 -53.05 0.47
C MET A 28 3.14 -52.67 -0.87
N SER A 29 3.42 -53.65 -1.74
CA SER A 29 3.89 -53.40 -3.11
C SER A 29 2.88 -52.61 -3.93
N THR A 30 1.60 -52.97 -3.86
CA THR A 30 0.52 -52.31 -4.59
C THR A 30 0.31 -50.88 -4.09
N VAL A 31 0.37 -50.65 -2.77
CA VAL A 31 0.24 -49.31 -2.18
C VAL A 31 1.44 -48.42 -2.54
N TRP A 32 2.65 -48.98 -2.56
CA TRP A 32 3.87 -48.27 -2.94
C TRP A 32 3.84 -47.82 -4.40
N ASP A 33 3.28 -48.66 -5.28
CA ASP A 33 3.07 -48.34 -6.69
C ASP A 33 1.84 -47.44 -6.93
N LEU A 34 1.22 -46.91 -5.87
CA LEU A 34 -0.01 -46.09 -5.91
C LEU A 34 -1.21 -46.79 -6.58
N GLY A 35 -1.21 -48.13 -6.58
CA GLY A 35 -2.27 -48.97 -7.11
C GLY A 35 -3.39 -49.25 -6.11
N GLY A 36 -4.33 -50.11 -6.49
CA GLY A 36 -5.41 -50.54 -5.62
C GLY A 36 -6.31 -49.36 -5.24
N TYR A 37 -6.48 -49.08 -3.94
CA TYR A 37 -7.41 -48.04 -3.47
C TYR A 37 -7.06 -46.62 -3.96
N MET A 38 -5.78 -46.34 -4.23
CA MET A 38 -5.35 -45.02 -4.70
C MET A 38 -5.71 -44.78 -6.17
N GLU A 39 -5.64 -45.81 -7.01
CA GLU A 39 -5.96 -45.72 -8.45
C GLU A 39 -7.44 -45.36 -8.69
N TYR A 40 -8.34 -45.93 -7.87
CA TYR A 40 -9.79 -45.69 -7.94
C TYR A 40 -10.25 -44.51 -7.06
N SER A 41 -9.32 -43.74 -6.49
CA SER A 41 -9.61 -42.56 -5.68
C SER A 41 -9.81 -41.30 -6.53
N LEU A 42 -10.56 -40.33 -6.01
CA LEU A 42 -10.81 -39.02 -6.61
C LEU A 42 -9.54 -38.20 -6.89
N ILE A 43 -8.44 -38.54 -6.20
CA ILE A 43 -7.15 -37.85 -6.31
C ILE A 43 -6.43 -38.25 -7.60
N PHE A 44 -6.68 -39.46 -8.11
CA PHE A 44 -5.96 -39.99 -9.26
C PHE A 44 -6.64 -39.67 -10.58
N TYR A 45 -5.84 -39.44 -11.63
CA TYR A 45 -6.37 -39.07 -12.94
C TYR A 45 -7.24 -40.16 -13.57
N GLY A 46 -6.92 -41.44 -13.29
CA GLY A 46 -7.64 -42.61 -13.79
C GLY A 46 -9.14 -42.66 -13.43
N TYR A 47 -9.54 -41.99 -12.35
CA TYR A 47 -10.93 -41.90 -11.90
C TYR A 47 -11.82 -41.06 -12.85
N TYR A 48 -11.23 -40.11 -13.58
CA TYR A 48 -11.95 -39.18 -14.44
C TYR A 48 -12.14 -39.73 -15.85
N SER A 49 -13.37 -39.64 -16.37
CA SER A 49 -13.72 -40.11 -17.71
C SER A 49 -13.00 -39.32 -18.80
N ARG A 50 -12.51 -40.02 -19.84
CA ARG A 50 -11.87 -39.42 -21.03
C ARG A 50 -12.87 -38.84 -22.04
N GLU A 51 -14.14 -38.76 -21.69
CA GLU A 51 -15.18 -38.21 -22.55
C GLU A 51 -14.95 -36.73 -22.83
N THR A 52 -15.10 -36.34 -24.10
CA THR A 52 -14.85 -34.97 -24.55
C THR A 52 -15.94 -33.99 -24.11
N PHE A 53 -17.16 -34.46 -23.87
CA PHE A 53 -18.31 -33.65 -23.46
C PHE A 53 -18.91 -34.13 -22.13
N PHE A 54 -19.18 -33.20 -21.22
CA PHE A 54 -19.81 -33.47 -19.92
C PHE A 54 -21.07 -32.58 -19.76
N GLY A 55 -22.16 -33.17 -19.24
CA GLY A 55 -23.40 -32.47 -18.88
C GLY A 55 -24.62 -32.88 -19.71
N GLU A 56 -25.77 -33.08 -19.05
CA GLU A 56 -27.06 -33.39 -19.70
C GLU A 56 -27.73 -32.13 -20.26
N THR A 57 -27.70 -31.02 -19.51
CA THR A 57 -28.32 -29.73 -19.92
C THR A 57 -27.36 -28.80 -20.65
N ILE A 58 -26.08 -28.76 -20.25
CA ILE A 58 -25.04 -27.90 -20.85
C ILE A 58 -23.84 -28.78 -21.18
N ARG A 59 -23.63 -29.03 -22.47
CA ARG A 59 -22.49 -29.81 -22.97
C ARG A 59 -21.25 -28.91 -23.03
N TYR A 60 -20.30 -29.11 -22.12
CA TYR A 60 -19.02 -28.40 -22.15
C TYR A 60 -17.87 -29.36 -22.44
N ARG A 61 -16.78 -28.83 -23.04
CA ARG A 61 -15.59 -29.60 -23.37
C ARG A 61 -14.74 -29.83 -22.13
N VAL A 62 -14.62 -31.09 -21.70
CA VAL A 62 -13.87 -31.48 -20.49
C VAL A 62 -12.40 -31.03 -20.54
N PRO A 63 -11.65 -31.24 -21.66
CA PRO A 63 -10.25 -30.81 -21.71
C PRO A 63 -10.08 -29.29 -21.59
N VAL A 64 -11.03 -28.51 -22.12
CA VAL A 64 -11.01 -27.05 -22.04
C VAL A 64 -11.29 -26.58 -20.61
N ALA A 65 -12.21 -27.23 -19.90
CA ALA A 65 -12.49 -26.92 -18.50
C ALA A 65 -11.27 -27.18 -17.60
N TYR A 66 -10.56 -28.29 -17.80
CA TYR A 66 -9.31 -28.58 -17.09
C TYR A 66 -8.20 -27.56 -17.40
N PHE A 67 -8.08 -27.15 -18.67
CA PHE A 67 -7.10 -26.14 -19.05
C PHE A 67 -7.40 -24.78 -18.41
N LEU A 68 -8.65 -24.32 -18.48
CA LEU A 68 -9.07 -23.03 -17.91
C LEU A 68 -8.99 -23.03 -16.38
N SER A 69 -9.36 -24.11 -15.71
CA SER A 69 -9.25 -24.21 -14.25
C SER A 69 -7.80 -24.19 -13.80
N ASN A 70 -6.90 -24.89 -14.50
CA ASN A 70 -5.48 -24.87 -14.20
C ASN A 70 -4.87 -23.47 -14.44
N LEU A 71 -5.20 -22.83 -15.56
CA LEU A 71 -4.78 -21.46 -15.86
C LEU A 71 -5.24 -20.47 -14.78
N PHE A 72 -6.48 -20.60 -14.31
CA PHE A 72 -7.03 -19.75 -13.26
C PHE A 72 -6.31 -19.96 -11.92
N VAL A 73 -6.09 -21.22 -11.52
CA VAL A 73 -5.36 -21.55 -10.28
C VAL A 73 -3.93 -21.03 -10.33
N LEU A 74 -3.24 -21.20 -11.47
CA LEU A 74 -1.89 -20.67 -11.66
C LEU A 74 -1.86 -19.15 -11.61
N GLY A 75 -2.78 -18.48 -12.31
CA GLY A 75 -2.88 -17.01 -12.31
C GLY A 75 -3.18 -16.45 -10.92
N TYR A 76 -4.11 -17.07 -10.18
CA TYR A 76 -4.43 -16.67 -8.81
C TYR A 76 -3.27 -16.92 -7.84
N SER A 77 -2.62 -18.08 -7.94
CA SER A 77 -1.41 -18.40 -7.15
C SER A 77 -0.31 -17.38 -7.41
N PHE A 78 -0.01 -17.10 -8.68
CA PHE A 78 0.98 -16.10 -9.05
C PHE A 78 0.63 -14.71 -8.50
N PHE A 79 -0.63 -14.27 -8.64
CA PHE A 79 -1.08 -12.98 -8.12
C PHE A 79 -0.96 -12.89 -6.59
N THR A 80 -1.38 -13.94 -5.87
CA THR A 80 -1.27 -13.98 -4.40
C THR A 80 0.18 -13.97 -3.93
N ILE A 81 1.07 -14.69 -4.61
CA ILE A 81 2.52 -14.68 -4.36
C ILE A 81 3.09 -13.29 -4.62
N LEU A 82 2.77 -12.65 -5.75
CA LEU A 82 3.22 -11.29 -6.07
C LEU A 82 2.75 -10.29 -5.02
N ARG A 83 1.49 -10.36 -4.61
CA ARG A 83 0.93 -9.51 -3.56
C ARG A 83 1.65 -9.72 -2.24
N LYS A 84 1.93 -10.98 -1.87
CA LYS A 84 2.65 -11.31 -0.65
C LYS A 84 4.11 -10.85 -0.71
N MET A 85 4.76 -11.01 -1.86
CA MET A 85 6.13 -10.56 -2.10
C MET A 85 6.24 -9.04 -2.05
N ALA A 86 5.30 -8.31 -2.67
CA ALA A 86 5.24 -6.85 -2.60
C ALA A 86 5.00 -6.36 -1.16
N SER A 87 4.07 -7.00 -0.44
CA SER A 87 3.83 -6.71 0.98
C SER A 87 5.07 -7.01 1.82
N ASN A 88 5.75 -8.13 1.58
CA ASN A 88 6.95 -8.51 2.31
C ASN A 88 8.11 -7.55 1.99
N ALA A 89 8.27 -7.14 0.73
CA ALA A 89 9.24 -6.13 0.33
C ALA A 89 8.96 -4.78 1.02
N ARG A 90 7.70 -4.36 1.11
CA ARG A 90 7.30 -3.15 1.84
C ARG A 90 7.57 -3.27 3.35
N THR A 91 7.22 -4.41 3.95
CA THR A 91 7.52 -4.68 5.36
C THR A 91 9.02 -4.81 5.60
N SER A 92 9.81 -5.30 4.65
CA SER A 92 11.28 -5.33 4.75
C SER A 92 11.89 -3.93 4.71
N LYS A 93 11.32 -3.00 3.92
CA LYS A 93 11.67 -1.57 3.97
C LYS A 93 11.22 -0.90 5.29
N LEU A 94 10.10 -1.32 5.87
CA LEU A 94 9.64 -0.82 7.17
C LEU A 94 10.39 -1.45 8.37
N SER A 95 10.82 -2.71 8.23
CA SER A 95 11.71 -3.41 9.15
C SER A 95 13.14 -2.86 9.02
N SER A 96 13.50 -2.39 7.83
CA SER A 96 14.64 -1.51 7.66
C SER A 96 14.47 -0.26 8.51
N GLY A 97 13.27 0.28 8.71
CA GLY A 97 12.98 1.31 9.71
C GLY A 97 13.34 0.96 11.16
N LYS A 98 13.29 -0.31 11.58
CA LYS A 98 13.77 -0.75 12.92
C LYS A 98 15.29 -0.91 12.98
N THR A 99 15.93 -1.36 11.89
CA THR A 99 17.40 -1.36 11.80
C THR A 99 17.96 0.06 11.55
N GLU A 100 17.16 0.93 10.93
CA GLU A 100 17.45 2.35 10.66
C GLU A 100 17.22 3.21 11.91
N GLN A 101 16.38 2.75 12.85
CA GLN A 101 16.29 3.36 14.18
C GLN A 101 17.58 3.18 14.99
N TYR A 102 18.34 2.10 14.75
CA TYR A 102 19.54 1.75 15.49
C TYR A 102 20.82 1.75 14.64
N VAL A 103 20.87 2.48 13.50
CA VAL A 103 22.08 2.54 12.64
C VAL A 103 23.31 2.94 13.43
N PHE A 104 23.17 3.93 14.32
CA PHE A 104 24.27 4.39 15.15
C PHE A 104 24.70 3.30 16.13
N ASN A 105 23.76 2.61 16.76
CA ASN A 105 24.04 1.52 17.70
C ASN A 105 24.80 0.38 17.02
N TRP A 106 24.34 -0.03 15.83
CA TRP A 106 24.99 -1.10 15.08
C TRP A 106 26.39 -0.70 14.62
N LYS A 107 26.56 0.52 14.09
CA LYS A 107 27.89 1.04 13.71
C LYS A 107 28.85 1.13 14.91
N THR A 108 28.36 1.38 16.11
CA THR A 108 29.17 1.39 17.35
C THR A 108 29.58 -0.02 17.77
N PHE A 109 28.64 -0.96 17.78
CA PHE A 109 28.93 -2.34 18.17
C PHE A 109 29.81 -3.09 17.16
N THR A 110 29.62 -2.86 15.86
CA THR A 110 30.40 -3.53 14.81
C THR A 110 31.60 -2.73 14.33
N GLY A 111 31.82 -1.52 14.87
CA GLY A 111 32.94 -0.68 14.47
C GLY A 111 34.25 -1.10 15.12
N TRP A 112 34.20 -1.81 16.25
CA TRP A 112 35.39 -2.19 16.99
C TRP A 112 36.00 -3.51 16.46
N ASP A 113 37.31 -3.52 16.25
CA ASP A 113 38.10 -4.71 15.92
C ASP A 113 39.12 -4.97 17.04
N PHE A 114 38.95 -6.10 17.75
CA PHE A 114 39.83 -6.51 18.85
C PHE A 114 41.07 -7.28 18.38
N THR A 115 41.18 -7.58 17.08
CA THR A 115 42.28 -8.39 16.52
C THR A 115 43.50 -7.57 16.10
N ILE A 116 43.39 -6.24 16.16
CA ILE A 116 44.47 -5.31 15.76
C ILE A 116 45.48 -5.17 16.91
N GLY A 117 46.67 -5.75 16.73
CA GLY A 117 47.78 -5.62 17.68
C GLY A 117 48.71 -4.42 17.43
N ASN A 118 48.66 -3.79 16.25
CA ASN A 118 49.54 -2.66 15.91
C ASN A 118 48.90 -1.32 16.34
N PRO A 119 49.56 -0.51 17.20
CA PRO A 119 49.04 0.78 17.66
C PRO A 119 48.78 1.79 16.54
N GLU A 120 49.62 1.82 15.50
CA GLU A 120 49.42 2.76 14.38
C GLU A 120 48.18 2.41 13.56
N THR A 121 47.92 1.11 13.36
CA THR A 121 46.73 0.62 12.66
C THR A 121 45.46 0.85 13.48
N ALA A 122 45.55 0.66 14.81
CA ALA A 122 44.45 0.96 15.73
C ALA A 122 44.06 2.45 15.70
N GLY A 123 45.04 3.36 15.67
CA GLY A 123 44.82 4.80 15.51
C GLY A 123 44.10 5.15 14.20
N ASN A 124 44.51 4.54 13.09
CA ASN A 124 43.88 4.75 11.78
C ASN A 124 42.43 4.24 11.74
N VAL A 125 42.15 3.07 12.32
CA VAL A 125 40.80 2.49 12.39
C VAL A 125 39.90 3.31 13.31
N HIS A 126 40.43 3.81 14.43
CA HIS A 126 39.71 4.73 15.31
C HIS A 126 39.29 6.01 14.55
N MET A 127 40.22 6.66 13.86
CA MET A 127 39.93 7.86 13.07
C MET A 127 38.93 7.58 11.95
N ALA A 128 39.07 6.45 11.25
CA ALA A 128 38.14 6.03 10.20
C ALA A 128 36.72 5.83 10.75
N ASN A 129 36.56 5.26 11.95
CA ASN A 129 35.26 5.12 12.59
C ASN A 129 34.66 6.47 12.99
N VAL A 130 35.46 7.38 13.54
CA VAL A 130 35.01 8.75 13.87
C VAL A 130 34.49 9.47 12.63
N ILE A 131 35.18 9.34 11.49
CA ILE A 131 34.75 9.92 10.22
C ILE A 131 33.41 9.31 9.78
N LYS A 132 33.27 7.98 9.80
CA LYS A 132 32.02 7.28 9.47
C LYS A 132 30.85 7.75 10.34
N PHE A 133 31.09 8.03 11.63
CA PHE A 133 30.05 8.55 12.51
C PHE A 133 29.69 10.00 12.20
N ARG A 134 30.68 10.85 11.92
CA ARG A 134 30.43 12.24 11.50
C ARG A 134 29.60 12.31 10.23
N GLU A 135 29.93 11.47 9.26
CA GLU A 135 29.19 11.38 8.00
C GLU A 135 27.74 10.93 8.22
N ALA A 136 27.53 9.86 9.01
CA ALA A 136 26.18 9.37 9.32
C ALA A 136 25.32 10.44 10.06
N ILE A 137 25.92 11.21 10.98
CA ILE A 137 25.24 12.31 11.67
C ILE A 137 24.90 13.44 10.69
N ALA A 138 25.83 13.81 9.82
CA ALA A 138 25.62 14.86 8.82
C ALA A 138 24.51 14.48 7.83
N GLU A 139 24.49 13.23 7.35
CA GLU A 139 23.44 12.71 6.48
C GLU A 139 22.08 12.73 7.18
N TYR A 140 22.00 12.32 8.45
CA TYR A 140 20.77 12.38 9.22
C TYR A 140 20.26 13.83 9.38
N ALA A 141 21.16 14.78 9.67
CA ALA A 141 20.82 16.19 9.76
C ALA A 141 20.31 16.77 8.43
N VAL A 142 20.91 16.39 7.30
CA VAL A 142 20.45 16.80 5.96
C VAL A 142 19.08 16.21 5.64
N ASN A 143 18.86 14.93 5.92
CA ASN A 143 17.56 14.28 5.71
C ASN A 143 16.47 14.89 6.57
N MET A 144 16.79 15.27 7.81
CA MET A 144 15.87 15.98 8.70
C MET A 144 15.50 17.35 8.13
N LYS A 145 16.48 18.13 7.66
CA LYS A 145 16.24 19.42 6.99
C LYS A 145 15.38 19.27 5.73
N ARG A 146 15.59 18.22 4.93
CA ARG A 146 14.78 17.95 3.72
C ARG A 146 13.31 17.66 4.05
N LYS A 147 13.04 16.89 5.12
CA LYS A 147 11.67 16.66 5.61
C LYS A 147 10.99 17.98 6.01
N TYR A 148 11.68 18.84 6.75
CA TYR A 148 11.16 20.15 7.10
C TYR A 148 10.94 21.05 5.87
N ALA A 149 11.80 20.98 4.86
CA ALA A 149 11.62 21.72 3.62
C ALA A 149 10.34 21.28 2.87
N CYS A 150 10.07 19.98 2.78
CA CYS A 150 8.84 19.46 2.18
C CYS A 150 7.59 19.92 2.95
N LEU A 151 7.64 19.88 4.28
CA LEU A 151 6.56 20.37 5.14
C LEU A 151 6.36 21.88 4.98
N GLN A 152 7.44 22.65 4.86
CA GLN A 152 7.38 24.09 4.61
C GLN A 152 6.76 24.42 3.25
N ILE A 153 7.04 23.62 2.21
CA ILE A 153 6.41 23.78 0.88
C ILE A 153 4.91 23.47 0.96
N LEU A 154 4.51 22.38 1.62
CA LEU A 154 3.10 22.04 1.83
C LEU A 154 2.36 23.16 2.57
N LEU A 155 2.98 23.71 3.60
CA LEU A 155 2.42 24.78 4.42
C LEU A 155 2.21 26.07 3.61
N ARG A 156 3.14 26.40 2.70
CA ARG A 156 3.00 27.51 1.74
C ARG A 156 1.82 27.32 0.80
N ILE A 157 1.65 26.11 0.25
CA ILE A 157 0.53 25.79 -0.63
C ILE A 157 -0.80 25.92 0.12
N LEU A 158 -0.86 25.41 1.36
CA LEU A 158 -2.05 25.51 2.21
C LEU A 158 -2.37 26.96 2.57
N ALA A 159 -1.37 27.75 2.94
CA ALA A 159 -1.53 29.17 3.25
C ALA A 159 -2.08 29.95 2.05
N ASN A 160 -1.50 29.77 0.86
CA ASN A 160 -1.98 30.41 -0.37
C ASN A 160 -3.41 29.97 -0.73
N LEU A 161 -3.73 28.68 -0.59
CA LEU A 161 -5.09 28.17 -0.78
C LEU A 161 -6.07 28.88 0.18
N LEU A 162 -5.70 29.04 1.45
CA LEU A 162 -6.54 29.70 2.45
C LEU A 162 -6.76 31.18 2.13
N VAL A 163 -5.73 31.87 1.63
CA VAL A 163 -5.88 33.27 1.18
C VAL A 163 -6.85 33.35 0.00
N PHE A 164 -6.76 32.44 -0.98
CA PHE A 164 -7.69 32.39 -2.11
C PHE A 164 -9.12 32.10 -1.67
N THR A 165 -9.34 31.18 -0.71
CA THR A 165 -10.69 30.90 -0.19
C THR A 165 -11.26 32.08 0.57
N MET A 166 -10.45 32.81 1.36
CA MET A 166 -10.91 34.03 2.04
C MET A 166 -11.30 35.12 1.06
N LEU A 167 -10.49 35.36 0.02
CA LEU A 167 -10.82 36.34 -1.02
C LEU A 167 -12.10 35.96 -1.78
N GLY A 168 -12.24 34.69 -2.18
CA GLY A 168 -13.44 34.20 -2.83
C GLY A 168 -14.69 34.31 -1.95
N PHE A 169 -14.56 33.97 -0.67
CA PHE A 169 -15.65 34.10 0.31
C PHE A 169 -16.06 35.56 0.52
N SER A 170 -15.10 36.49 0.58
CA SER A 170 -15.37 37.93 0.68
C SER A 170 -16.21 38.43 -0.50
N VAL A 171 -15.79 38.13 -1.73
CA VAL A 171 -16.51 38.54 -2.94
C VAL A 171 -17.91 37.90 -3.00
N TRP A 172 -18.01 36.62 -2.68
CA TRP A 172 -19.30 35.91 -2.65
C TRP A 172 -20.25 36.51 -1.59
N ALA A 173 -19.76 36.80 -0.39
CA ALA A 173 -20.57 37.41 0.67
C ALA A 173 -21.10 38.79 0.28
N ILE A 174 -20.29 39.62 -0.37
CA ILE A 174 -20.72 40.94 -0.87
C ILE A 174 -21.79 40.78 -1.96
N LEU A 175 -21.60 39.87 -2.91
CA LEU A 175 -22.59 39.62 -3.97
C LEU A 175 -23.91 39.08 -3.42
N ALA A 176 -23.84 38.12 -2.49
CA ALA A 176 -25.02 37.54 -1.84
C ALA A 176 -25.83 38.60 -1.09
N VAL A 177 -25.16 39.51 -0.38
CA VAL A 177 -25.81 40.61 0.35
C VAL A 177 -26.34 41.67 -0.63
N SER A 178 -25.61 41.97 -1.71
CA SER A 178 -26.04 42.94 -2.73
C SER A 178 -27.26 42.48 -3.54
N GLN A 179 -27.53 41.18 -3.62
CA GLN A 179 -28.71 40.64 -4.32
C GLN A 179 -30.00 40.73 -3.50
N ILE A 180 -29.92 41.01 -2.19
CA ILE A 180 -31.09 41.18 -1.32
C ILE A 180 -31.68 42.58 -1.58
N ARG A 181 -32.70 42.64 -2.45
CA ARG A 181 -33.29 43.90 -2.94
C ARG A 181 -34.50 44.39 -2.14
N GLU A 182 -34.93 43.65 -1.12
CA GLU A 182 -36.07 44.03 -0.28
C GLU A 182 -35.64 44.85 0.95
N THR A 183 -35.94 46.14 0.92
CA THR A 183 -35.59 47.14 1.92
C THR A 183 -36.71 47.34 2.96
N ASP A 184 -37.06 46.30 3.71
CA ASP A 184 -38.10 46.42 4.76
C ASP A 184 -37.54 46.60 6.17
N THR A 185 -36.23 46.48 6.37
CA THR A 185 -35.62 46.51 7.70
C THR A 185 -34.29 47.26 7.66
N PHE A 186 -34.02 48.12 8.65
CA PHE A 186 -32.75 48.86 8.81
C PHE A 186 -31.50 47.97 8.69
N ILE A 187 -31.61 46.70 9.09
CA ILE A 187 -30.54 45.71 9.00
C ILE A 187 -30.23 45.35 7.54
N LYS A 188 -31.24 45.19 6.68
CA LYS A 188 -31.07 44.86 5.25
C LYS A 188 -30.46 46.04 4.48
N GLN A 189 -30.85 47.27 4.83
CA GLN A 189 -30.34 48.49 4.20
C GLN A 189 -28.86 48.75 4.51
N ASN A 190 -28.41 48.39 5.71
CA ASN A 190 -27.01 48.50 6.13
C ASN A 190 -26.21 47.20 5.97
N ALA A 191 -26.80 46.14 5.40
CA ALA A 191 -26.19 44.81 5.37
C ALA A 191 -24.84 44.78 4.65
N VAL A 192 -24.70 45.55 3.55
CA VAL A 192 -23.44 45.67 2.80
C VAL A 192 -22.37 46.34 3.67
N SER A 193 -22.70 47.45 4.34
CA SER A 193 -21.76 48.15 5.23
C SER A 193 -21.35 47.30 6.43
N ILE A 194 -22.29 46.56 7.02
CA ILE A 194 -22.01 45.65 8.15
C ILE A 194 -21.08 44.52 7.70
N THR A 195 -21.32 43.94 6.52
CA THR A 195 -20.51 42.86 5.95
C THR A 195 -19.09 43.34 5.65
N VAL A 196 -18.94 44.51 5.04
CA VAL A 196 -17.63 45.11 4.77
C VAL A 196 -16.86 45.39 6.07
N SER A 197 -17.51 46.02 7.05
CA SER A 197 -16.89 46.28 8.37
C SER A 197 -16.44 44.98 9.05
N PHE A 198 -17.26 43.93 9.01
CA PHE A 198 -16.92 42.64 9.60
C PHE A 198 -15.71 41.98 8.91
N ILE A 199 -15.67 42.02 7.58
CA ILE A 199 -14.52 41.53 6.78
C ILE A 199 -13.25 42.30 7.16
N THR A 200 -13.31 43.63 7.25
CA THR A 200 -12.14 44.46 7.58
C THR A 200 -11.60 44.24 8.99
N LEU A 201 -12.44 43.83 9.95
CA LEU A 201 -12.03 43.52 11.32
C LEU A 201 -11.40 42.12 11.44
N ILE A 202 -11.96 41.14 10.74
CA ILE A 202 -11.63 39.73 10.90
C ILE A 202 -10.44 39.31 10.02
N PHE A 203 -10.33 39.86 8.80
CA PHE A 203 -9.29 39.49 7.84
C PHE A 203 -7.85 39.75 8.34
N PRO A 204 -7.53 40.89 8.99
CA PRO A 204 -6.20 41.13 9.52
C PRO A 204 -5.74 40.06 10.52
N ASN A 205 -6.63 39.66 11.45
CA ASN A 205 -6.34 38.64 12.45
C ASN A 205 -6.10 37.25 11.82
N LEU A 206 -6.87 36.91 10.78
CA LEU A 206 -6.70 35.66 10.05
C LEU A 206 -5.39 35.63 9.24
N PHE A 207 -5.03 36.73 8.59
CA PHE A 207 -3.75 36.80 7.88
C PHE A 207 -2.54 36.73 8.83
N GLU A 208 -2.65 37.29 10.03
CA GLU A 208 -1.61 37.13 11.06
C GLU A 208 -1.49 35.68 11.53
N LEU A 209 -2.61 34.97 11.70
CA LEU A 209 -2.62 33.54 12.06
C LEU A 209 -1.98 32.68 10.97
N ILE A 210 -2.32 32.93 9.70
CA ILE A 210 -1.72 32.24 8.54
C ILE A 210 -0.21 32.52 8.49
N GLY A 211 0.21 33.77 8.74
CA GLY A 211 1.61 34.16 8.79
C GLY A 211 2.40 33.47 9.91
N LYS A 212 1.80 33.31 11.09
CA LYS A 212 2.39 32.51 12.20
C LYS A 212 2.48 31.03 11.85
N LEU A 213 1.46 30.49 11.17
CA LEU A 213 1.44 29.11 10.71
C LEU A 213 2.59 28.86 9.73
N GLU A 214 2.85 29.76 8.80
CA GLU A 214 3.87 29.61 7.75
C GLU A 214 5.33 29.59 8.28
N ARG A 215 5.55 29.94 9.57
CA ARG A 215 6.89 30.11 10.18
C ARG A 215 7.83 30.81 9.21
N TYR A 216 7.39 31.96 8.71
CA TYR A 216 8.22 32.72 7.79
C TYR A 216 9.56 33.05 8.47
N HIS A 217 10.65 32.86 7.74
CA HIS A 217 11.94 33.43 8.14
C HIS A 217 11.71 34.93 8.37
N PRO A 218 12.13 35.51 9.51
CA PRO A 218 11.70 36.84 9.97
C PRO A 218 11.94 37.96 8.94
N ARG A 219 12.89 37.78 8.01
CA ARG A 219 13.19 38.70 6.91
C ARG A 219 12.17 38.73 5.77
N THR A 220 11.46 37.64 5.52
CA THR A 220 10.50 37.57 4.40
C THR A 220 9.07 37.86 4.86
N ALA A 221 8.74 37.56 6.13
CA ALA A 221 7.53 38.07 6.79
C ALA A 221 7.46 39.60 6.70
N LEU A 222 8.56 40.28 7.01
CA LEU A 222 8.64 41.74 6.98
C LEU A 222 8.35 42.33 5.59
N ARG A 223 8.89 41.71 4.52
CA ARG A 223 8.68 42.18 3.14
C ARG A 223 7.25 41.93 2.63
N ILE A 224 6.65 40.82 3.00
CA ILE A 224 5.26 40.51 2.63
C ILE A 224 4.28 41.38 3.40
N GLN A 225 4.57 41.69 4.67
CA GLN A 225 3.75 42.59 5.47
C GLN A 225 3.85 44.06 5.02
N LEU A 226 4.97 44.47 4.41
CA LEU A 226 5.14 45.77 3.78
C LEU A 226 4.55 45.86 2.37
N ALA A 227 4.39 44.73 1.68
CA ALA A 227 3.85 44.66 0.32
C ALA A 227 2.34 44.38 0.26
N ARG A 228 1.74 43.93 1.37
CA ARG A 228 0.33 43.59 1.50
C ARG A 228 -0.50 44.77 2.00
#